data_AF-A0A842RSP9-F1
#
_entry.id   AF-A0A842RSP9-F1
#
_cell.length_a   1.000
_cell.length_b   1.000
_cell.length_c   1.000
_cell.angle_alpha   90.00
_cell.angle_beta   90.00
_cell.angle_gamma   90.00
#
_symmetry.space_group_name_H-M   'P 1'
#
loop_
_entity.id
_entity.type
_entity.pdbx_description
1 polymer ?
#
loop_
_entity_poly.entity_id
_entity_poly.type
_entity_poly.pdbx_seq_one_letter_code
_entity_poly.pdbx_strand_id
1 'polypeptide(L)'
;MNKKEENGSEDEYLSDEDMELSVPLVPEAPKQKSLKPDLHSEVIGDMERLKGPGKKVILVNCGRCKRVIAIPVPKKIVENSEIPVVPISFVHKNGENEDQHCITIYVDHDYDVRRQRLSDVILS
;
A
#
# COMPACT_ATOMS: atom_id res chain seq x y z
N MET A 1 -44.32 36.49 -21.37
CA MET A 1 -45.42 35.56 -21.73
C MET A 1 -44.82 34.43 -22.56
N ASN A 2 -45.05 33.21 -22.08
CA ASN A 2 -44.80 31.86 -22.64
C ASN A 2 -44.81 31.77 -24.20
N LYS A 3 -44.12 30.84 -24.87
CA LYS A 3 -44.22 29.37 -24.74
C LYS A 3 -43.19 28.63 -25.64
N LYS A 4 -42.55 27.59 -25.07
CA LYS A 4 -42.16 26.22 -25.55
C LYS A 4 -41.66 26.03 -27.00
N GLU A 5 -40.46 25.51 -27.29
CA GLU A 5 -39.88 24.15 -27.05
C GLU A 5 -40.72 22.99 -27.59
N GLU A 6 -40.24 22.38 -28.69
CA GLU A 6 -40.63 21.04 -29.16
C GLU A 6 -39.37 20.18 -29.27
N ASN A 7 -39.21 19.25 -28.32
CA ASN A 7 -38.22 18.18 -28.32
C ASN A 7 -38.68 17.06 -29.27
N GLY A 8 -37.80 16.63 -30.17
CA GLY A 8 -37.97 15.43 -30.98
C GLY A 8 -37.91 14.18 -30.09
N SER A 9 -38.96 13.39 -30.15
CA SER A 9 -39.09 12.09 -29.49
C SER A 9 -38.41 11.00 -30.34
N GLU A 10 -37.30 10.47 -29.85
CA GLU A 10 -36.72 9.19 -30.30
C GLU A 10 -36.99 8.14 -29.22
N ASP A 11 -38.22 7.61 -29.20
CA ASP A 11 -38.52 6.40 -28.42
C ASP A 11 -38.19 5.19 -29.31
N GLU A 12 -36.93 4.73 -29.23
CA GLU A 12 -36.52 3.43 -29.75
C GLU A 12 -37.20 2.31 -28.95
N TYR A 13 -38.03 1.52 -29.62
CA TYR A 13 -38.69 0.34 -29.04
C TYR A 13 -37.64 -0.73 -28.73
N LEU A 14 -37.24 -0.86 -27.46
CA LEU A 14 -36.52 -2.02 -26.97
C LEU A 14 -37.50 -3.22 -26.91
N SER A 15 -37.06 -4.37 -27.39
CA SER A 15 -37.86 -5.60 -27.36
C SER A 15 -37.78 -6.26 -25.98
N ASP A 16 -38.78 -7.07 -25.60
CA ASP A 16 -38.78 -7.79 -24.31
C ASP A 16 -37.54 -8.71 -24.16
N GLU A 17 -36.95 -9.17 -25.27
CA GLU A 17 -35.72 -9.98 -25.28
C GLU A 17 -34.47 -9.16 -24.88
N ASP A 18 -34.46 -7.84 -25.13
CA ASP A 18 -33.37 -6.93 -24.72
C ASP A 18 -33.39 -6.67 -23.20
N MET A 19 -34.55 -6.78 -22.55
CA MET A 19 -34.67 -6.67 -21.10
C MET A 19 -34.15 -7.91 -20.36
N GLU A 20 -34.27 -9.10 -20.94
CA GLU A 20 -33.78 -10.37 -20.36
C GLU A 20 -32.25 -10.52 -20.42
N LEU A 21 -31.58 -9.82 -21.35
CA LEU A 21 -30.12 -9.78 -21.46
C LEU A 21 -29.46 -8.68 -20.61
N SER A 22 -30.23 -8.00 -19.75
CA SER A 22 -29.70 -6.93 -18.91
C SER A 22 -28.68 -7.46 -17.89
N VAL A 23 -27.47 -6.88 -17.93
CA VAL A 23 -26.41 -7.22 -16.97
C VAL A 23 -26.89 -6.79 -15.58
N PRO A 24 -26.81 -7.66 -14.55
CA PRO A 24 -27.17 -7.28 -13.20
C PRO A 24 -26.34 -6.07 -12.77
N LEU A 25 -26.99 -5.11 -12.10
CA LEU A 25 -26.31 -3.93 -11.58
C LEU A 25 -25.17 -4.37 -10.64
N VAL A 26 -23.94 -4.01 -11.01
CA VAL A 26 -22.76 -4.28 -10.17
C VAL A 26 -22.98 -3.56 -8.85
N PRO A 27 -22.94 -4.26 -7.70
CA PRO A 27 -23.09 -3.61 -6.41
C PRO A 27 -22.01 -2.54 -6.24
N GLU A 28 -22.38 -1.40 -5.65
CA GLU A 28 -21.41 -0.33 -5.40
C GLU A 28 -20.22 -0.89 -4.61
N ALA A 29 -19.01 -0.59 -5.09
CA ALA A 29 -17.79 -1.02 -4.43
C ALA A 29 -17.82 -0.54 -2.95
N PRO A 30 -17.55 -1.41 -1.98
CA PRO A 30 -17.58 -1.03 -0.58
C PRO A 30 -16.65 0.17 -0.36
N LYS A 31 -17.22 1.27 0.16
CA LYS A 31 -16.49 2.51 0.45
C LYS A 31 -15.32 2.17 1.37
N GLN A 32 -14.10 2.22 0.84
CA GLN A 32 -12.90 2.01 1.63
C GLN A 32 -12.86 3.10 2.69
N LYS A 33 -12.93 2.70 3.97
CA LYS A 33 -12.63 3.61 5.08
C LYS A 33 -11.18 4.03 4.90
N SER A 34 -10.96 5.31 4.62
CA SER A 34 -9.62 5.88 4.63
C SER A 34 -9.03 5.64 6.02
N LEU A 35 -8.04 4.74 6.09
CA LEU A 35 -7.18 4.62 7.25
C LEU A 35 -6.50 5.97 7.40
N LYS A 36 -6.92 6.77 8.38
CA LYS A 36 -6.21 8.00 8.73
C LYS A 36 -4.81 7.57 9.18
N PRO A 37 -3.73 8.10 8.56
CA PRO A 37 -2.39 7.85 9.05
C PRO A 37 -2.19 8.77 10.24
N ASP A 38 -2.71 8.40 11.41
CA ASP A 38 -2.20 8.94 12.67
C ASP A 38 -0.79 8.35 12.82
N LEU A 39 0.18 8.99 12.16
CA LEU A 39 1.59 8.73 12.36
C LEU A 39 1.91 9.11 13.80
N HIS A 40 1.98 8.09 14.66
CA HIS A 40 2.39 8.24 16.05
C HIS A 40 3.74 8.99 16.08
N SER A 41 3.89 9.95 16.98
CA SER A 41 5.11 10.79 17.14
C SER A 41 6.39 9.96 17.24
N GLU A 42 6.28 8.74 17.77
CA GLU A 42 7.35 7.74 17.83
C GLU A 42 7.91 7.36 16.46
N VAL A 43 7.06 7.19 15.43
CA VAL A 43 7.50 6.85 14.07
C VAL A 43 8.30 7.99 13.46
N ILE A 44 7.90 9.24 13.72
CA ILE A 44 8.60 10.43 13.26
C ILE A 44 9.98 10.52 13.93
N GLY A 45 10.04 10.29 15.25
CA GLY A 45 11.32 10.25 15.98
C GLY A 45 12.26 9.15 15.47
N ASP A 46 11.72 7.98 15.14
CA ASP A 46 12.48 6.89 14.56
C ASP A 46 13.02 7.24 13.16
N MET A 47 12.23 7.93 12.33
CA MET A 47 12.68 8.40 11.03
C MET A 47 13.86 9.35 11.15
N GLU A 48 13.79 10.33 12.05
CA GLU A 48 14.87 11.30 12.26
C GLU A 48 16.14 10.63 12.78
N ARG A 49 16.01 9.70 13.74
CA ARG A 49 17.14 8.96 14.30
C ARG A 49 17.83 8.07 13.28
N LEU A 50 17.07 7.44 12.38
CA LEU A 50 17.58 6.50 11.39
C LEU A 50 18.04 7.19 10.10
N LYS A 51 17.75 8.49 9.94
CA LYS A 51 18.16 9.29 8.79
C LYS A 51 19.67 9.51 8.82
N GLY A 52 20.34 9.17 7.73
CA GLY A 52 21.76 9.43 7.55
C GLY A 52 22.10 9.60 6.07
N PRO A 53 23.22 10.24 5.71
CA PRO A 53 23.54 10.57 4.31
C PRO A 53 23.58 9.34 3.39
N GLY A 54 24.02 8.18 3.92
CA GLY A 54 24.13 6.92 3.17
C GLY A 54 22.93 5.97 3.31
N LYS A 55 21.83 6.39 3.95
CA LYS A 55 20.66 5.55 4.17
C LYS A 55 19.38 6.30 3.76
N LYS A 56 18.43 5.60 3.13
CA LYS A 56 17.07 6.09 2.91
C LYS A 56 16.14 5.34 3.85
N VAL A 57 15.27 6.05 4.55
CA VAL A 57 14.33 5.44 5.48
C VAL A 57 13.02 5.17 4.74
N ILE A 58 12.53 3.94 4.84
CA ILE A 58 11.27 3.50 4.24
C ILE A 58 10.33 3.11 5.38
N LEU A 59 9.07 3.53 5.29
CA LEU A 59 8.03 3.16 6.25
C LEU A 59 7.29 1.92 5.75
N VAL A 60 7.24 0.89 6.59
CA VAL A 60 6.67 -0.42 6.24
C VAL A 60 5.73 -0.88 7.34
N ASN A 61 4.56 -1.37 6.97
CA ASN A 61 3.60 -1.90 7.93
C ASN A 61 3.99 -3.33 8.31
N CYS A 62 4.31 -3.59 9.56
CA CYS A 62 4.50 -4.94 10.05
C CYS A 62 3.16 -5.60 10.38
N GLY A 63 2.76 -6.60 9.60
CA GLY A 63 1.51 -7.34 9.84
C GLY A 63 1.47 -8.11 11.16
N ARG A 64 2.63 -8.47 11.73
CA ARG A 64 2.72 -9.18 13.02
C ARG A 64 2.62 -8.25 14.22
N CYS A 65 3.33 -7.12 14.19
CA CYS A 65 3.21 -6.07 15.20
C CYS A 65 1.96 -5.18 15.04
N LYS A 66 1.29 -5.24 13.89
CA LYS A 66 0.18 -4.33 13.51
C LYS A 66 0.56 -2.85 13.61
N ARG A 67 1.82 -2.50 13.34
CA ARG A 67 2.37 -1.14 13.44
C ARG A 67 3.27 -0.79 12.27
N VAL A 68 3.39 0.50 11.97
CA VAL A 68 4.34 1.03 10.98
C VAL A 68 5.74 1.08 11.58
N ILE A 69 6.74 0.65 10.82
CA ILE A 69 8.13 0.56 11.23
C ILE A 69 9.00 1.29 10.23
N ALA A 70 9.95 2.09 10.73
CA ALA A 70 10.97 2.74 9.93
C ALA A 70 12.15 1.79 9.67
N ILE A 71 12.38 1.45 8.40
CA ILE A 71 13.48 0.59 7.97
C ILE A 71 14.56 1.42 7.27
N PRO A 72 15.81 1.44 7.78
CA PRO A 72 16.91 2.13 7.14
C PRO A 72 17.51 1.27 6.01
N VAL A 73 17.33 1.70 4.77
CA VAL A 73 17.87 1.03 3.58
C VAL A 73 19.21 1.66 3.15
N PRO A 74 20.30 0.89 3.05
CA PRO A 74 21.60 1.40 2.58
C PRO A 74 21.55 1.78 1.10
N LYS A 75 21.84 3.05 0.79
CA LYS A 75 21.71 3.56 -0.59
C LYS A 75 22.64 2.85 -1.57
N LYS A 76 23.90 2.66 -1.17
CA LYS A 76 24.93 2.01 -1.98
C LYS A 76 24.56 0.60 -2.44
N ILE A 77 23.83 -0.16 -1.62
CA ILE A 77 23.43 -1.53 -1.97
C ILE A 77 22.32 -1.50 -3.02
N VAL A 78 21.40 -0.55 -2.91
CA VAL A 78 20.27 -0.42 -3.85
C VAL A 78 20.73 0.19 -5.17
N GLU A 79 21.47 1.29 -5.14
CA GLU A 79 21.90 2.03 -6.34
C GLU A 79 22.90 1.25 -7.20
N ASN A 80 23.79 0.45 -6.59
CA ASN A 80 24.81 -0.32 -7.31
C ASN A 80 24.38 -1.76 -7.62
N SER A 81 23.14 -2.14 -7.31
CA SER A 81 22.67 -3.50 -7.54
C SER A 81 22.51 -3.79 -9.04
N GLU A 82 22.97 -4.95 -9.48
CA GLU A 82 22.72 -5.45 -10.84
C GLU A 82 21.29 -5.98 -11.01
N ILE A 83 20.64 -6.36 -9.90
CA ILE A 83 19.25 -6.80 -9.89
C ILE A 83 18.31 -5.60 -9.73
N PRO A 84 17.22 -5.53 -10.50
CA PRO A 84 16.30 -4.38 -10.50
C PRO A 84 15.51 -4.25 -9.20
N VAL A 85 15.41 -5.33 -8.42
CA VAL A 85 14.68 -5.37 -7.17
C VAL A 85 15.55 -6.04 -6.11
N VAL A 86 15.95 -5.27 -5.11
CA VAL A 86 16.89 -5.66 -4.07
C VAL A 86 16.15 -6.11 -2.81
N PRO A 87 16.38 -7.34 -2.32
CA PRO A 87 15.82 -7.79 -1.05
C PRO A 87 16.62 -7.20 0.11
N ILE A 88 15.96 -6.45 0.99
CA ILE A 88 16.51 -5.92 2.23
C ILE A 88 15.77 -6.57 3.39
N SER A 89 16.51 -7.29 4.23
CA SER A 89 15.97 -7.95 5.41
C SER A 89 16.30 -7.15 6.66
N PHE A 90 15.28 -6.90 7.48
CA PHE A 90 15.39 -6.13 8.72
C PHE A 90 14.75 -6.89 9.86
N VAL A 91 15.52 -7.15 10.92
CA VAL A 91 15.02 -7.81 12.13
C VAL A 91 14.64 -6.73 13.13
N HIS A 92 13.45 -6.86 13.71
CA HIS A 92 13.01 -5.99 14.80
C HIS A 92 12.25 -6.78 15.86
N LYS A 93 12.09 -6.13 17.02
CA LYS A 93 11.35 -6.66 18.16
C LYS A 93 9.94 -6.07 18.19
N ASN A 94 8.97 -6.86 18.62
CA ASN A 94 7.68 -6.33 19.06
C ASN A 94 7.83 -5.70 20.45
N GLY A 95 7.24 -4.52 20.67
CA GLY A 95 7.30 -3.82 21.96
C GLY A 95 6.53 -4.53 23.07
N GLU A 96 5.51 -5.33 22.72
CA GLU A 96 4.62 -5.96 23.72
C GLU A 96 5.11 -7.32 24.23
N ASN A 97 5.72 -8.14 23.37
CA ASN A 97 6.01 -9.56 23.66
C ASN A 97 7.48 -9.95 23.49
N GLU A 98 8.39 -9.00 23.27
CA GLU A 98 9.80 -9.21 22.90
C GLU A 98 10.05 -10.11 21.66
N ASP A 99 8.98 -10.46 20.97
CA ASP A 99 8.96 -11.35 19.83
C ASP A 99 9.75 -10.75 18.66
N GLN A 100 10.79 -11.46 18.23
CA GLN A 100 11.67 -11.07 17.13
C GLN A 100 11.20 -11.68 15.83
N HIS A 101 11.07 -10.83 14.81
CA HIS A 101 10.79 -11.30 13.47
C HIS A 101 11.48 -10.43 12.43
N CYS A 102 11.64 -11.02 11.26
CA CYS A 102 12.31 -10.40 10.13
C CYS A 102 11.27 -9.92 9.11
N ILE A 103 11.42 -8.68 8.67
CA ILE A 103 10.71 -8.15 7.50
C ILE A 103 11.71 -8.12 6.35
N THR A 104 11.39 -8.82 5.27
CA THR A 104 12.11 -8.71 4.00
C THR A 104 11.30 -7.84 3.06
N ILE A 105 11.83 -6.67 2.72
CA ILE A 105 11.28 -5.78 1.70
C ILE A 105 12.05 -5.90 0.40
N TYR A 106 11.33 -5.90 -0.71
CA TYR A 106 11.87 -5.94 -2.05
C TYR A 106 11.74 -4.53 -2.63
N VAL A 107 12.88 -3.88 -2.81
CA VAL A 107 12.97 -2.44 -3.08
C VAL A 107 13.63 -2.23 -4.43
N ASP A 108 13.09 -1.36 -5.28
CA ASP A 108 13.74 -0.99 -6.55
C ASP A 108 14.73 0.17 -6.38
N HIS A 109 15.32 0.62 -7.50
CA HIS A 109 16.30 1.72 -7.50
C HIS A 109 15.71 3.09 -7.10
N ASP A 110 14.39 3.27 -7.22
CA ASP A 110 13.68 4.48 -6.76
C ASP A 110 13.29 4.40 -5.26
N TYR A 111 13.57 3.25 -4.66
CA TYR A 111 13.27 2.86 -3.30
C TYR A 111 11.77 2.62 -3.03
N ASP A 112 11.03 2.27 -4.07
CA ASP A 112 9.64 1.84 -3.92
C ASP A 112 9.59 0.36 -3.50
N VAL A 113 8.73 0.06 -2.52
CA VAL A 113 8.54 -1.30 -2.03
C VAL A 113 7.62 -2.04 -3.00
N ARG A 114 8.17 -3.03 -3.70
CA ARG A 114 7.43 -3.88 -4.65
C ARG A 114 6.78 -5.09 -3.99
N ARG A 115 7.39 -5.59 -2.91
CA ARG A 115 6.88 -6.73 -2.14
C ARG A 115 7.41 -6.67 -0.71
N GLN A 116 6.64 -7.24 0.21
CA GLN A 116 7.03 -7.44 1.59
C GLN A 116 6.79 -8.91 1.98
N ARG A 117 7.69 -9.47 2.78
CA ARG A 117 7.55 -10.79 3.43
C ARG A 117 7.88 -10.69 4.91
N LEU A 118 7.18 -11.48 5.72
CA LEU A 118 7.45 -11.66 7.14
C LEU A 118 8.03 -13.06 7.33
N SER A 119 9.09 -13.15 8.14
CA SER A 119 9.75 -14.42 8.45
C SER A 119 10.04 -14.53 9.94
N ASP A 120 9.98 -15.75 10.46
CA ASP A 120 10.42 -16.06 11.82
C ASP A 120 11.94 -16.02 11.93
N VAL A 121 12.45 -15.57 13.08
CA VAL A 121 13.87 -15.59 13.41
C VAL A 121 14.09 -16.72 14.42
N ILE A 122 14.84 -17.74 14.01
CA ILE A 122 15.22 -18.86 14.89
C ILE A 122 16.67 -18.64 15.31
N LEU A 123 16.92 -18.48 16.61
CA LEU A 123 18.25 -18.45 17.19
C LEU A 123 18.57 -19.84 17.77
N SER A 124 19.69 -20.42 17.35
CA SER A 124 20.19 -21.73 17.80
C SER A 124 21.44 -21.59 18.65
#